data_AF-A0A968X1B2-F1
#
_entry.id   AF-A0A968X1B2-F1
#
_cell.length_a   1.000
_cell.length_b   1.000
_cell.length_c   1.000
_cell.angle_alpha   90.00
_cell.angle_beta   90.00
_cell.angle_gamma   90.00
#
_symmetry.space_group_name_H-M   'P 1'
#
loop_
_entity.id
_entity.type
_entity.pdbx_description
1 polymer ?
#
loop_
_entity_poly.entity_id
_entity_poly.type
_entity_poly.pdbx_seq_one_letter_code
_entity_poly.pdbx_strand_id
1 'polypeptide(L)' 'MLRREPKRPRRDPASPTRPRLPEISERDWDSFVAQHPHGHLLQTRQWGQLKNTHGWKAAHASIATAQGRLAGTSL' A
#
# COMPACT_ATOMS: atom_id res chain seq x y z
N MET A 1 -17.68 14.55 -39.32
CA MET A 1 -16.54 13.71 -38.88
C MET A 1 -15.82 14.41 -37.73
N LEU A 2 -15.34 13.65 -36.74
CA LEU A 2 -15.19 13.98 -35.30
C LEU A 2 -14.44 15.28 -34.92
N ARG A 3 -15.00 16.03 -33.95
CA ARG A 3 -14.29 17.07 -33.17
C ARG A 3 -13.18 16.40 -32.35
N ARG A 4 -11.93 16.87 -32.47
CA ARG A 4 -10.83 16.45 -31.59
C ARG A 4 -11.05 17.05 -30.21
N GLU A 5 -11.30 16.22 -29.20
CA GLU A 5 -11.37 16.66 -27.81
C GLU A 5 -10.00 17.20 -27.35
N PRO A 6 -9.93 18.34 -26.64
CA PRO A 6 -8.67 18.86 -26.12
C PRO A 6 -8.11 17.93 -25.04
N LYS A 7 -6.84 17.55 -25.22
CA LYS A 7 -6.01 16.79 -24.27
C LYS A 7 -6.04 17.46 -22.89
N ARG A 8 -6.51 16.75 -21.86
CA ARG A 8 -6.53 17.23 -20.46
C ARG A 8 -5.18 17.85 -20.07
N PRO A 9 -5.18 19.00 -19.36
CA PRO A 9 -3.94 19.67 -18.98
C PRO A 9 -3.06 18.77 -18.11
N ARG A 10 -1.73 18.89 -18.31
CA ARG A 10 -0.71 18.26 -17.46
C ARG A 10 -0.89 18.76 -16.03
N ARG A 11 -0.81 17.84 -15.07
CA ARG A 11 -0.89 18.13 -13.63
C ARG A 11 0.31 19.01 -13.21
N ASP A 12 0.03 20.19 -12.67
CA ASP A 12 1.02 21.17 -12.18
C ASP A 12 1.67 20.78 -10.83
N PRO A 13 2.83 21.39 -10.48
CA PRO A 13 3.79 20.86 -9.52
C PRO A 13 3.54 21.39 -8.10
N ALA A 14 2.85 20.59 -7.31
CA ALA A 14 3.04 20.42 -5.86
C ALA A 14 1.98 19.41 -5.43
N SER A 15 2.28 18.11 -5.58
CA SER A 15 1.45 17.11 -4.90
C SER A 15 1.50 17.44 -3.41
N PRO A 16 0.38 17.64 -2.72
CA PRO A 16 0.41 17.92 -1.29
C PRO A 16 1.20 16.80 -0.64
N THR A 17 2.20 17.15 0.18
CA THR A 17 3.01 16.20 0.94
C THR A 17 2.06 15.35 1.76
N ARG A 18 1.74 14.16 1.26
CA ARG A 18 0.86 13.23 1.96
C ARG A 18 1.57 12.90 3.27
N PRO A 19 0.94 13.08 4.43
CA PRO A 19 1.57 12.74 5.69
C PRO A 19 2.05 11.29 5.60
N ARG A 20 3.37 11.09 5.76
CA ARG A 20 3.95 9.76 5.83
C ARG A 20 3.46 9.16 7.15
N LEU A 21 2.64 8.12 7.06
CA LEU A 21 2.35 7.31 8.22
C LEU A 21 3.67 6.70 8.73
N PRO A 22 3.79 6.48 10.05
CA PRO A 22 4.91 5.76 10.61
C PRO A 22 5.12 4.44 9.87
N GLU A 23 6.37 4.11 9.56
CA GLU A 23 6.70 2.82 8.98
C GLU A 23 6.33 1.72 9.96
N ILE A 24 5.50 0.77 9.50
CA ILE A 24 5.04 -0.34 10.32
C ILE A 24 6.10 -1.43 10.37
N SER A 25 6.34 -1.97 11.56
CA SER A 25 7.25 -3.09 11.71
C SER A 25 6.67 -4.33 11.03
N GLU A 26 7.54 -5.24 10.58
CA GLU A 26 7.09 -6.48 9.94
C GLU A 26 6.24 -7.33 10.89
N ARG A 27 6.59 -7.29 12.18
CA ARG A 27 5.86 -7.98 13.23
C ARG A 27 4.45 -7.42 13.41
N ASP A 28 4.28 -6.10 13.40
CA ASP A 28 2.97 -5.47 13.56
C ASP A 28 2.08 -5.73 12.35
N TRP A 29 2.68 -5.75 11.15
CA TRP A 29 1.99 -6.15 9.92
C TRP A 29 1.49 -7.59 10.01
N ASP A 30 2.38 -8.54 10.29
CA ASP A 30 2.02 -9.96 10.31
C ASP A 30 1.03 -10.26 11.45
N SER A 31 1.15 -9.57 12.59
CA SER A 31 0.18 -9.66 13.69
C SER A 31 -1.19 -9.13 13.28
N PHE A 32 -1.25 -8.02 12.52
CA PHE A 32 -2.50 -7.49 11.99
C PHE A 32 -3.14 -8.46 11.00
N VAL A 33 -2.36 -8.98 10.05
CA VAL A 33 -2.83 -9.97 9.05
C VAL A 33 -3.37 -11.22 9.76
N ALA A 34 -2.66 -11.77 10.74
CA ALA A 34 -3.09 -12.99 11.44
C ALA A 34 -4.40 -12.82 12.23
N GLN A 35 -4.68 -11.62 12.73
CA GLN A 35 -5.88 -11.31 13.51
C GLN A 35 -7.06 -10.83 12.65
N HIS A 36 -6.82 -10.47 11.39
CA HIS A 36 -7.87 -9.90 10.54
C HIS A 36 -8.78 -11.01 9.98
N PRO A 37 -10.12 -10.85 9.99
CA PRO A 37 -11.06 -11.86 9.49
C PRO A 37 -10.83 -12.26 8.02
N HIS A 38 -10.21 -11.38 7.25
CA HIS A 38 -9.85 -11.59 5.84
C HIS A 38 -8.34 -11.69 5.61
N GLY A 39 -7.57 -11.88 6.69
CA GLY A 39 -6.13 -12.04 6.62
C GLY A 39 -5.75 -13.37 5.98
N HIS A 40 -4.71 -13.33 5.16
CA HIS A 40 -4.22 -14.53 4.48
C HIS A 40 -2.69 -14.58 4.45
N LEU A 41 -2.12 -15.79 4.42
CA LEU A 41 -0.67 -16.02 4.37
C LEU A 41 0.01 -15.21 3.26
N LEU A 42 -0.65 -15.11 2.10
CA LEU A 42 -0.14 -14.38 0.93
C LEU A 42 -0.09 -12.86 1.14
N GLN A 43 -0.61 -12.33 2.24
CA GLN A 43 -0.52 -10.90 2.59
C GLN A 43 0.58 -10.64 3.63
N THR A 44 1.29 -11.67 4.10
CA THR A 44 2.38 -11.50 5.08
C THR A 44 3.63 -10.89 4.47
N ARG A 45 4.45 -10.25 5.30
CA ARG A 45 5.76 -9.70 4.89
C ARG A 45 6.70 -10.80 4.41
N GLN A 46 6.69 -11.95 5.09
CA GLN A 46 7.50 -13.10 4.72
C GLN A 46 7.15 -13.63 3.33
N TRP A 47 5.86 -13.63 2.95
CA TRP A 47 5.47 -13.98 1.58
C TRP A 47 6.05 -13.00 0.55
N GLY A 48 5.98 -11.69 0.83
CA GLY A 48 6.61 -10.67 -0.02
C GLY A 48 8.11 -10.88 -0.18
N GLN A 49 8.82 -11.17 0.93
CA GLN A 49 10.25 -11.48 0.92
C GLN A 49 10.55 -12.73 0.08
N LEU A 50 9.77 -13.81 0.24
CA LEU A 50 9.90 -15.02 -0.58
C LEU A 50 9.67 -14.72 -2.07
N LYS A 51 8.68 -13.91 -2.42
CA LYS A 51 8.41 -13.57 -3.82
C LYS A 51 9.51 -12.69 -4.42
N ASN A 52 10.16 -11.86 -3.62
CA ASN A 52 11.34 -11.09 -4.05
C ASN A 52 12.48 -12.01 -4.50
N THR A 53 12.70 -13.16 -3.84
CA THR A 53 13.72 -14.13 -4.28
C THR A 53 13.38 -14.79 -5.62
N HIS A 54 12.13 -14.66 -6.08
CA HIS A 54 11.64 -15.16 -7.35
C HIS A 54 11.44 -14.04 -8.38
N GLY A 55 12.10 -12.89 -8.19
CA GLY A 55 12.12 -11.78 -9.15
C GLY A 55 10.92 -10.83 -9.08
N TRP A 56 10.03 -10.99 -8.11
CA TRP A 56 8.94 -10.03 -7.89
C TRP A 56 9.47 -8.79 -7.16
N LYS A 57 8.75 -7.67 -7.30
CA LYS A 57 8.96 -6.49 -6.47
C LYS A 57 7.75 -6.30 -5.57
N ALA A 58 7.82 -6.84 -4.36
CA ALA A 58 6.78 -6.67 -3.36
C ALA A 58 6.76 -5.23 -2.84
N ALA A 59 5.60 -4.58 -2.89
CA ALA A 59 5.37 -3.26 -2.33
C ALA A 59 4.29 -3.38 -1.25
N HIS A 60 4.41 -2.61 -0.18
CA HIS A 60 3.49 -2.72 0.95
C HIS A 60 2.86 -1.37 1.21
N ALA A 61 1.56 -1.35 1.44
CA ALA A 61 0.83 -0.17 1.83
C ALA A 61 -0.05 -0.48 3.05
N SER A 62 -0.08 0.45 3.99
CA SER A 62 -0.98 0.40 5.15
C SER A 62 -1.84 1.66 5.20
N ILE A 63 -3.01 1.51 5.80
CA ILE A 63 -3.85 2.62 6.22
C ILE A 63 -4.01 2.57 7.73
N ALA A 64 -3.98 3.74 8.35
CA ALA A 64 -4.19 3.89 9.77
C ALA A 64 -5.37 4.85 10.02
N THR A 65 -6.04 4.64 11.15
CA THR A 65 -6.99 5.58 11.72
C THR A 65 -6.29 6.87 12.14
N ALA A 66 -7.05 7.94 12.42
CA ALA A 66 -6.51 9.20 12.92
C ALA A 66 -5.74 9.04 14.25
N GLN A 67 -6.05 7.98 15.01
CA GLN A 67 -5.41 7.62 16.27
C GLN A 67 -4.16 6.73 16.08
N GLY A 68 -3.68 6.54 14.85
CA GLY A 68 -2.47 5.77 14.55
C GLY A 68 -2.65 4.25 14.58
N ARG A 69 -3.86 3.73 14.84
CA ARG A 69 -4.13 2.29 14.77
C ARG A 69 -4.28 1.82 13.33
N LEU A 70 -3.66 0.69 12.99
CA LEU A 70 -3.86 0.00 11.71
C LEU A 70 -5.34 -0.25 11.42
N ALA A 71 -5.77 0.12 10.22
CA ALA A 71 -7.10 -0.12 9.70
C ALA A 71 -7.09 -1.06 8.49
N GLY A 72 -5.94 -1.25 7.83
CA GLY A 72 -5.82 -2.12 6.67
C GLY A 72 -4.41 -2.17 6.10
N THR A 73 -4.14 -3.25 5.36
CA THR A 73 -2.83 -3.58 4.78
C THR A 73 -2.99 -4.16 3.36
N SER A 74 -2.03 -3.92 2.48
CA SER A 74 -1.96 -4.49 1.12
C SER A 74 -0.51 -4.81 0.73
N LEU A 75 -0.29 -6.03 0.25
CA LEU A 75 0.95 -6.52 -0.36
C LEU A 75 0.86 -6.50 -1.90
#